data_AF-A0A0B6ZDG4-F1
#
_entry.id   AF-A0A0B6ZDG4-F1
#
_cell.length_a   1.000
_cell.length_b   1.000
_cell.length_c   1.000
_cell.angle_alpha   90.00
_cell.angle_beta   90.00
_cell.angle_gamma   90.00
#
_symmetry.space_group_name_H-M   'P 1'
#
loop_
_entity.id
_entity.type
_entity.pdbx_description
1 polymer ?
#
loop_
_entity_poly.entity_id
_entity_poly.type
_entity_poly.pdbx_seq_one_letter_code
_entity_poly.pdbx_strand_id
1 'polypeptide(L)'
;MIKNATGIRLAVIVQSITSMVAGLVIAFYFGWKLALAILGGVPIMMLAGSLNMRLMKGNQQRDSKMLEEAGKTASECVENIRTVQSLTREPFFYQQYSAQLEKPYRENLKQAHIYGISYAFSQGVIFFLYAAAFRFGAWLVAHDGMGPDLVYR
;
A
#
# COMPACT_ATOMS: atom_id res chain seq x y z
N MET A 1 5.67 6.71 -25.86
CA MET A 1 5.15 6.20 -24.57
C MET A 1 5.04 7.25 -23.45
N ILE A 2 5.79 8.35 -23.48
CA ILE A 2 5.79 9.37 -22.40
C ILE A 2 4.45 10.15 -22.34
N LYS A 3 3.85 10.47 -23.49
CA LYS A 3 2.58 11.24 -23.56
C LYS A 3 1.36 10.49 -22.96
N ASN A 4 1.26 9.17 -23.16
CA ASN A 4 0.19 8.36 -22.55
C ASN A 4 0.40 8.16 -21.04
N ALA A 5 1.65 8.04 -20.58
CA ALA A 5 1.97 7.91 -19.17
C ALA A 5 1.65 9.19 -18.37
N THR A 6 1.88 10.37 -18.95
CA THR A 6 1.57 11.65 -18.30
C THR A 6 0.06 11.93 -18.29
N GLY A 7 -0.64 11.70 -19.41
CA GLY A 7 -2.08 11.97 -19.52
C GLY A 7 -2.93 11.13 -18.56
N ILE A 8 -2.64 9.83 -18.46
CA ILE A 8 -3.37 8.93 -17.56
C ILE A 8 -3.07 9.26 -16.08
N ARG A 9 -1.82 9.58 -15.72
CA ARG A 9 -1.49 9.97 -14.34
C ARG A 9 -2.17 11.27 -13.93
N LEU A 10 -2.18 12.27 -14.81
CA LEU A 10 -2.89 13.52 -14.56
C LEU A 10 -4.39 13.29 -14.41
N ALA A 11 -4.99 12.46 -15.28
CA ALA A 11 -6.39 12.08 -15.17
C ALA A 11 -6.73 11.42 -13.83
N VAL A 12 -5.87 10.50 -13.35
CA VAL A 12 -6.05 9.83 -12.04
C VAL A 12 -5.93 10.83 -10.88
N ILE A 13 -5.01 11.79 -10.95
CA ILE A 13 -4.86 12.83 -9.92
C ILE A 13 -6.10 13.72 -9.88
N VAL A 14 -6.55 14.20 -11.05
CA VAL A 14 -7.75 15.03 -11.15
C VAL A 14 -8.98 14.27 -10.67
N GLN A 15 -9.16 13.01 -11.08
CA GLN A 15 -10.25 12.17 -10.61
C GLN A 15 -10.23 12.02 -9.09
N SER A 16 -9.05 11.76 -8.50
CA SER A 16 -8.88 11.60 -7.05
C SER A 16 -9.27 12.87 -6.29
N ILE A 17 -8.86 14.04 -6.78
CA ILE A 17 -9.22 15.34 -6.21
C ILE A 17 -10.73 15.56 -6.31
N THR A 18 -11.32 15.30 -7.48
CA THR A 18 -12.77 15.45 -7.72
C THR A 18 -13.59 14.54 -6.80
N SER A 19 -13.21 13.27 -6.66
CA SER A 19 -13.88 12.34 -5.74
C SER A 19 -13.76 12.76 -4.28
N MET A 20 -12.61 13.32 -3.87
CA MET A 20 -12.44 13.83 -2.51
C MET A 20 -13.33 15.05 -2.24
N VAL A 21 -13.41 15.99 -3.18
CA VAL A 21 -14.28 17.17 -3.09
C VAL A 21 -15.75 16.76 -3.09
N ALA A 22 -16.16 15.88 -4.01
CA ALA A 22 -17.53 15.36 -4.06
C ALA A 22 -17.92 14.65 -2.76
N GLY A 23 -17.02 13.81 -2.21
CA GLY A 23 -17.24 13.14 -0.93
C GLY A 23 -17.41 14.10 0.24
N LEU A 24 -16.62 15.19 0.29
CA LEU A 24 -16.79 16.24 1.29
C LEU A 24 -18.12 16.96 1.14
N VAL A 25 -18.50 17.33 -0.08
CA VAL A 25 -19.77 18.03 -0.36
C VAL A 25 -20.97 17.16 0.03
N ILE A 26 -20.96 15.87 -0.32
CA ILE A 26 -22.01 14.92 0.06
C ILE A 26 -22.05 14.76 1.59
N ALA A 27 -20.90 14.65 2.24
CA ALA A 27 -20.82 14.53 3.70
C ALA A 27 -21.46 15.75 4.40
N PHE A 28 -21.17 16.97 3.94
CA PHE A 28 -21.78 18.19 4.48
C PHE A 28 -23.28 18.32 4.15
N TYR A 29 -23.73 17.80 3.00
CA TYR A 29 -25.13 17.86 2.56
C TYR A 29 -26.06 16.94 3.38
N PHE A 30 -25.57 15.76 3.78
CA PHE A 30 -26.34 14.74 4.53
C PHE A 30 -26.46 15.00 6.04
N GLY A 31 -26.10 16.19 6.50
CA GLY A 31 -26.24 16.59 7.89
C GLY A 31 -24.89 16.73 8.58
N TRP A 32 -24.67 17.92 9.12
CA TRP A 32 -23.37 18.32 9.70
C TRP A 32 -22.90 17.40 10.85
N LYS A 33 -23.82 16.70 11.54
CA LYS A 33 -23.52 15.73 12.60
C LYS A 33 -22.89 14.43 12.07
N LEU A 34 -23.38 13.92 10.94
CA LEU A 34 -22.82 12.74 10.26
C LEU A 34 -21.49 13.08 9.59
N ALA A 35 -21.42 14.27 8.98
CA ALA A 35 -20.21 14.84 8.42
C ALA A 35 -19.09 14.86 9.48
N LEU A 36 -19.34 15.43 10.66
CA LEU A 36 -18.37 15.51 11.76
C LEU A 36 -17.89 14.14 12.26
N ALA A 37 -18.78 13.14 12.32
CA ALA A 37 -18.41 11.78 12.72
C ALA A 37 -17.46 11.12 11.70
N ILE A 38 -17.75 11.27 10.40
CA ILE A 38 -16.89 10.78 9.33
C ILE A 38 -15.56 11.56 9.30
N LEU A 39 -15.62 12.88 9.48
CA LEU A 39 -14.45 13.77 9.49
C LEU A 39 -13.53 13.48 10.68
N GLY A 40 -14.07 13.01 11.81
CA GLY A 40 -13.30 12.47 12.94
C GLY A 40 -12.60 11.14 12.63
N GLY A 41 -13.11 10.35 11.68
CA GLY A 41 -12.49 9.12 11.19
C GLY A 41 -11.38 9.34 10.16
N VAL A 42 -11.43 10.44 9.41
CA VAL A 42 -10.41 10.83 8.41
C VAL A 42 -8.97 10.86 8.97
N PRO A 43 -8.67 11.48 10.14
CA PRO A 43 -7.30 11.47 10.66
C PRO A 43 -6.83 10.06 11.05
N ILE A 44 -7.73 9.19 11.52
CA ILE A 44 -7.41 7.80 11.85
C ILE A 44 -7.07 7.01 10.57
N MET A 45 -7.85 7.21 9.50
CA MET A 45 -7.58 6.61 8.19
C MET A 45 -6.28 7.14 7.57
N MET A 46 -6.02 8.45 7.66
CA MET A 46 -4.76 9.04 7.18
C MET A 46 -3.55 8.48 7.94
N LEU A 47 -3.64 8.34 9.26
CA LEU A 47 -2.59 7.75 10.08
C LEU A 47 -2.34 6.29 9.68
N ALA A 48 -3.40 5.47 9.60
CA ALA A 48 -3.29 4.06 9.20
C ALA A 48 -2.72 3.91 7.77
N GLY A 49 -3.17 4.75 6.83
CA GLY A 49 -2.67 4.78 5.46
C GLY A 49 -1.20 5.18 5.37
N SER A 50 -0.79 6.20 6.13
CA SER A 50 0.61 6.65 6.19
C SER A 50 1.54 5.58 6.77
N LEU A 51 1.06 4.83 7.78
CA LEU A 51 1.82 3.75 8.40
C LEU A 51 2.04 2.59 7.41
N ASN A 52 0.98 2.17 6.70
CA ASN A 52 1.06 1.15 5.65
C ASN A 52 2.00 1.58 4.52
N MET A 53 1.91 2.82 4.07
CA MET A 53 2.77 3.38 3.02
C MET A 53 4.25 3.40 3.45
N ARG A 54 4.54 3.72 4.72
CA ARG A 54 5.90 3.70 5.27
C ARG A 54 6.46 2.28 5.36
N LEU A 55 5.67 1.34 5.84
CA LEU A 55 6.05 -0.08 5.91
C LEU A 55 6.35 -0.64 4.51
N MET A 56 5.46 -0.38 3.55
CA MET A 56 5.64 -0.81 2.16
C MET A 56 6.93 -0.23 1.54
N LYS A 57 7.15 1.08 1.69
CA LYS A 57 8.34 1.76 1.14
C LYS A 57 9.63 1.30 1.79
N GLY A 58 9.63 1.09 3.12
CA GLY A 58 10.79 0.61 3.86
C GLY A 58 11.22 -0.78 3.40
N ASN A 59 10.25 -1.68 3.18
CA ASN A 59 10.51 -3.03 2.69
C ASN A 59 11.00 -3.00 1.24
N GLN A 60 10.35 -2.23 0.35
CA GLN A 60 10.79 -2.10 -1.04
C GLN A 60 12.23 -1.59 -1.18
N GLN A 61 12.66 -0.62 -0.36
CA GLN A 61 14.04 -0.13 -0.41
C GLN A 61 15.05 -1.18 0.05
N ARG A 62 14.70 -2.00 1.05
CA ARG A 62 15.58 -3.07 1.54
C ARG A 62 15.69 -4.19 0.51
N ASP A 63 14.58 -4.62 -0.08
CA ASP A 63 14.58 -5.62 -1.14
C ASP A 63 15.35 -5.14 -2.37
N SER A 64 15.16 -3.88 -2.77
CA SER A 64 15.88 -3.31 -3.91
C SER A 64 17.40 -3.31 -3.71
N LYS A 65 17.89 -2.98 -2.50
CA LYS A 65 19.33 -3.02 -2.20
C LYS A 65 19.89 -4.43 -2.23
N MET A 66 19.17 -5.39 -1.66
CA MET A 66 19.58 -6.81 -1.67
C MET A 66 19.61 -7.37 -3.10
N LEU A 67 18.63 -6.98 -3.93
CA LEU A 67 18.59 -7.38 -5.34
C LEU A 67 19.72 -6.73 -6.15
N GLU A 68 20.08 -5.49 -5.83
CA GLU A 68 21.17 -4.76 -6.47
C GLU A 68 22.53 -5.43 -6.21
N GLU A 69 22.80 -5.87 -4.97
CA GLU A 69 24.03 -6.61 -4.62
C GLU A 69 24.13 -7.97 -5.37
N ALA A 70 23.02 -8.72 -5.40
CA ALA A 70 22.96 -9.99 -6.14
C ALA A 70 23.12 -9.77 -7.65
N GLY A 71 22.47 -8.74 -8.19
CA GLY A 71 22.55 -8.35 -9.60
C GLY A 71 23.96 -7.89 -10.00
N LYS A 72 24.65 -7.15 -9.12
CA LYS A 72 26.04 -6.75 -9.33
C LYS A 72 26.97 -7.97 -9.40
N THR A 73 26.82 -8.92 -8.48
CA THR A 73 27.59 -10.18 -8.49
C THR A 73 27.36 -10.96 -9.78
N ALA A 74 26.12 -11.03 -10.26
CA ALA A 74 25.79 -11.69 -11.52
C ALA A 74 26.40 -10.94 -12.73
N SER A 75 26.35 -9.60 -12.74
CA SER A 75 26.91 -8.77 -13.81
C SER A 75 28.43 -8.96 -13.93
N GLU A 76 29.16 -8.94 -12.81
CA GLU A 76 30.62 -9.17 -12.79
C GLU A 76 31.00 -10.55 -13.33
N CYS A 77 30.16 -11.55 -13.06
CA CYS A 77 30.33 -12.93 -13.52
C CYS A 77 30.10 -13.07 -15.04
N VAL A 78 29.08 -12.39 -15.58
CA VAL A 78 28.78 -12.37 -17.01
C VAL A 78 29.82 -11.58 -17.80
N GLU A 79 30.30 -10.46 -17.27
CA GLU A 79 31.37 -9.67 -17.89
C GLU A 79 32.69 -10.46 -18.01
N ASN A 80 32.99 -11.31 -17.02
CA ASN A 80 34.22 -12.11 -16.96
C ASN A 80 34.00 -13.60 -17.28
N ILE A 81 32.95 -13.95 -18.05
CA ILE A 81 32.54 -15.33 -18.30
C ILE A 81 33.67 -16.22 -18.85
N ARG A 82 34.54 -15.69 -19.73
CA ARG A 82 35.69 -16.43 -20.28
C ARG A 82 36.72 -16.77 -19.21
N THR A 83 36.94 -15.87 -18.25
CA THR A 83 37.86 -16.05 -17.12
C THR A 83 37.30 -17.11 -16.17
N VAL A 84 36.01 -17.02 -15.84
CA VAL A 84 35.32 -17.96 -14.94
C VAL A 84 35.32 -19.39 -15.51
N GLN A 85 35.05 -19.53 -16.82
CA GLN A 85 35.12 -20.81 -17.52
C GLN A 85 36.56 -21.33 -17.59
N SER A 86 37.54 -20.47 -17.87
CA SER A 86 38.95 -20.89 -17.94
C SER A 86 39.53 -21.35 -16.60
N LEU A 87 39.01 -20.85 -15.47
CA LEU A 87 39.38 -21.30 -14.12
C LEU A 87 38.44 -22.40 -13.57
N THR A 88 37.44 -22.84 -14.34
CA THR A 88 36.45 -23.86 -13.95
C THR A 88 35.81 -23.55 -12.58
N ARG A 89 35.55 -22.27 -12.30
CA ARG A 89 35.04 -21.77 -11.00
C ARG A 89 33.54 -21.43 -11.02
N GLU A 90 32.80 -21.94 -11.99
CA GLU A 90 31.33 -21.80 -12.04
C GLU A 90 30.63 -22.25 -10.74
N PRO A 91 31.00 -23.37 -10.08
CA PRO A 91 30.31 -23.79 -8.86
C PRO A 91 30.51 -22.81 -7.69
N PHE A 92 31.67 -22.15 -7.63
CA PHE A 92 31.98 -21.16 -6.59
C PHE A 92 31.07 -19.92 -6.72
N PHE A 93 30.94 -19.38 -7.93
CA PHE A 93 30.05 -18.23 -8.17
C PHE A 93 28.57 -18.58 -8.02
N TYR A 94 28.17 -19.79 -8.40
CA TYR A 94 26.81 -20.28 -8.15
C TYR A 94 26.48 -20.35 -6.66
N GLN A 95 27.40 -20.88 -5.85
CA GLN A 95 27.23 -20.98 -4.41
C GLN A 95 27.21 -19.60 -3.74
N GLN A 96 28.07 -18.68 -4.20
CA GLN A 96 28.08 -17.28 -3.76
C GLN A 96 26.74 -16.59 -4.04
N TYR A 97 26.17 -16.75 -5.24
CA TYR A 97 24.88 -16.19 -5.62
C TYR A 97 23.73 -16.80 -4.80
N SER A 98 23.73 -18.12 -4.62
CA SER A 98 22.73 -18.82 -3.81
C SER A 98 22.75 -18.37 -2.34
N ALA A 99 23.96 -18.20 -1.76
CA ALA A 99 24.13 -17.68 -0.41
C ALA A 99 23.67 -16.22 -0.25
N GLN A 100 23.89 -15.38 -1.28
CA GLN A 100 23.39 -13.99 -1.31
C GLN A 100 21.87 -13.92 -1.41
N LEU A 101 21.20 -14.91 -2.01
CA LEU A 101 19.74 -14.98 -2.13
C LEU A 101 19.05 -15.59 -0.89
N GLU A 102 19.71 -16.47 -0.15
CA GLU A 102 19.09 -17.13 1.00
C GLU A 102 18.79 -16.15 2.15
N LYS A 103 19.67 -15.16 2.37
CA LYS A 103 19.45 -14.09 3.36
C LYS A 103 18.18 -13.25 3.08
N PRO A 104 18.03 -12.63 1.90
CA PRO A 104 16.83 -11.87 1.57
C PRO A 104 15.60 -12.77 1.52
N TYR A 105 15.71 -14.04 1.11
CA TYR A 105 14.58 -14.97 1.15
C TYR A 105 14.04 -15.18 2.57
N ARG A 106 14.93 -15.43 3.55
CA ARG A 106 14.52 -15.61 4.95
C ARG A 106 14.02 -14.31 5.59
N GLU A 107 14.62 -13.16 5.27
CA GLU A 107 14.15 -11.86 5.72
C GLU A 107 12.77 -11.53 5.15
N ASN A 108 12.54 -11.81 3.86
CA ASN A 108 11.26 -11.63 3.19
C ASN A 108 10.16 -12.49 3.82
N LEU A 109 10.44 -13.74 4.16
CA LEU A 109 9.46 -14.60 4.84
C LEU A 109 9.03 -14.04 6.20
N LYS A 110 9.97 -13.53 7.00
CA LYS A 110 9.66 -12.88 8.28
C LYS A 110 8.90 -11.56 8.08
N GLN A 111 9.33 -10.74 7.13
CA GLN A 111 8.66 -9.48 6.82
C GLN A 111 7.25 -9.70 6.28
N ALA A 112 7.01 -10.72 5.47
CA ALA A 112 5.70 -11.05 4.92
C ALA A 112 4.69 -11.37 6.03
N HIS A 113 5.11 -12.11 7.06
CA HIS A 113 4.25 -12.39 8.22
C HIS A 113 3.92 -11.13 9.03
N ILE A 114 4.93 -10.31 9.32
CA ILE A 114 4.74 -9.05 10.07
C ILE A 114 3.84 -8.09 9.27
N TYR A 115 4.09 -7.97 7.98
CA TYR A 115 3.29 -7.14 7.08
C TYR A 115 1.85 -7.66 6.98
N GLY A 116 1.66 -8.98 6.84
CA GLY A 116 0.35 -9.61 6.79
C GLY A 116 -0.49 -9.34 8.03
N ILE A 117 0.08 -9.49 9.22
CA ILE A 117 -0.61 -9.20 10.50
C ILE A 117 -0.94 -7.71 10.62
N SER A 118 0.03 -6.83 10.33
CA SER A 118 -0.16 -5.39 10.44
C SER A 118 -1.17 -4.85 9.42
N TYR A 119 -1.21 -5.44 8.22
CA TYR A 119 -2.16 -5.12 7.17
C TYR A 119 -3.57 -5.61 7.52
N ALA A 120 -3.71 -6.86 8.00
CA ALA A 120 -4.98 -7.40 8.45
C ALA A 120 -5.56 -6.59 9.61
N PHE A 121 -4.73 -6.17 10.56
CA PHE A 121 -5.14 -5.28 11.65
C PHE A 121 -5.61 -3.92 11.13
N SER A 122 -4.85 -3.30 10.21
CA SER A 122 -5.23 -2.02 9.59
C SER A 122 -6.57 -2.10 8.86
N GLN A 123 -6.78 -3.18 8.09
CA GLN A 123 -8.04 -3.41 7.38
C GLN A 123 -9.19 -3.69 8.35
N GLY A 124 -8.95 -4.44 9.43
CA GLY A 124 -9.94 -4.69 10.47
C GLY A 124 -10.45 -3.40 11.09
N VAL A 125 -9.55 -2.47 11.45
CA VAL A 125 -9.91 -1.15 12.00
C VAL A 125 -10.81 -0.36 11.04
N ILE A 126 -10.55 -0.41 9.73
CA ILE A 126 -11.39 0.26 8.73
C ILE A 126 -12.81 -0.32 8.71
N PHE A 127 -12.95 -1.65 8.76
CA PHE A 127 -14.27 -2.30 8.81
C PHE A 127 -15.03 -1.97 10.10
N PHE A 128 -14.35 -1.92 11.26
CA PHE A 128 -14.97 -1.48 12.51
C PHE A 128 -15.42 -0.02 12.44
N LEU A 129 -14.62 0.84 11.81
CA LEU A 129 -14.95 2.26 11.62
C LEU A 129 -16.18 2.42 10.72
N TYR A 130 -16.28 1.64 9.63
CA TYR A 130 -17.47 1.59 8.80
C TYR A 130 -18.69 1.08 9.55
N ALA A 131 -18.56 0.00 10.33
CA ALA A 131 -19.67 -0.52 11.13
C ALA A 131 -20.17 0.52 12.15
N ALA A 132 -19.26 1.25 12.80
CA ALA A 132 -19.61 2.34 13.71
C ALA A 132 -20.30 3.50 12.97
N ALA A 133 -19.80 3.90 11.80
CA ALA A 133 -20.41 4.92 10.96
C ALA A 133 -21.82 4.54 10.49
N PHE A 134 -22.02 3.29 10.05
CA PHE A 134 -23.34 2.78 9.68
C PHE A 134 -24.30 2.71 10.87
N ARG A 135 -23.83 2.26 12.03
CA ARG A 135 -24.65 2.21 13.24
C ARG A 135 -25.09 3.60 13.70
N PHE A 136 -24.18 4.57 13.63
CA PHE A 136 -24.46 5.97 13.97
C PHE A 136 -25.38 6.63 12.94
N GLY A 137 -25.16 6.36 11.65
CA GLY A 137 -26.03 6.80 10.56
C GLY A 137 -27.45 6.25 10.69
N ALA A 138 -27.60 4.96 10.97
CA ALA A 138 -28.91 4.33 11.20
C ALA A 138 -29.63 4.92 12.43
N TRP A 139 -28.91 5.24 13.50
CA TRP A 139 -29.49 5.90 14.67
C TRP A 139 -29.97 7.33 14.35
N LEU A 140 -29.21 8.08 13.54
CA LEU A 140 -29.57 9.44 13.13
C LEU A 140 -30.81 9.46 12.21
N VAL A 141 -30.92 8.49 11.30
CA VAL A 141 -32.11 8.29 10.46
C VAL A 141 -33.36 7.99 11.31
N ALA A 142 -33.20 7.21 12.38
CA ALA A 142 -34.31 6.83 13.25
C ALA A 142 -34.81 7.94 14.20
N HIS A 143 -33.96 8.90 14.59
CA HIS A 143 -34.30 9.94 15.58
C HIS A 143 -34.50 11.36 15.03
N ASP A 144 -33.88 11.72 13.88
CA ASP A 144 -33.86 13.12 13.37
C ASP A 144 -34.58 13.28 12.00
N GLY A 145 -35.35 12.27 11.55
CA GLY A 145 -36.27 12.42 10.42
C GLY A 145 -35.63 12.68 9.04
N MET A 146 -34.38 12.25 8.82
CA MET A 146 -33.83 12.19 7.46
C MET A 146 -34.49 11.02 6.71
N GLY A 147 -35.33 11.34 5.73
CA GLY A 147 -36.05 10.36 4.93
C GLY A 147 -35.11 9.28 4.34
N PRO A 148 -35.51 8.00 4.35
CA PRO A 148 -34.68 6.86 3.90
C PRO A 148 -34.26 6.94 2.42
N ASP A 149 -34.88 7.83 1.62
CA ASP A 149 -34.52 8.10 0.22
C ASP A 149 -33.13 8.72 0.01
N LEU A 150 -32.57 9.39 1.02
CA LEU A 150 -31.24 9.99 0.93
C LEU A 150 -30.15 8.93 1.16
N VAL A 151 -30.34 7.98 2.09
CA VAL A 151 -29.26 7.09 2.56
C VAL A 151 -28.89 5.96 1.58
N TYR A 152 -29.75 5.64 0.63
CA TYR A 152 -29.60 4.47 -0.26
C TYR A 152 -29.46 4.78 -1.76
N ARG A 153 -29.20 6.05 -2.14
CA ARG A 153 -28.97 6.42 -3.55
C ARG A 153 -27.58 6.93 -3.83
#